data_AF-A0A530BEZ8-F1
#
_entry.id   AF-A0A530BEZ8-F1
#
_cell.length_a   1.000
_cell.length_b   1.000
_cell.length_c   1.000
_cell.angle_alpha   90.00
_cell.angle_beta   90.00
_cell.angle_gamma   90.00
#
_symmetry.space_group_name_H-M   'P 1'
#
loop_
_entity.id
_entity.type
_entity.pdbx_description
1 polymer ?
#
loop_
_entity_poly.entity_id
_entity_poly.type
_entity_poly.pdbx_seq_one_letter_code
_entity_poly.pdbx_strand_id
1 'polypeptide(L)'
;MSDVEELRSGVLCAAVLERAGFAVDQKESTRRAVKFRRGAEIIIVIHEGKGWFDPLSEAKGDVFHLVEHLEGVRFVEALDHVANLIGFVSRYPILMRAPQKHHPDRSVSERWRSRRQPGRGSMSWSY
;
A
#
# COMPACT_ATOMS: atom_id res chain seq x y z
N MET A 1 8.09 19.18 14.24
CA MET A 1 7.09 18.16 13.84
C MET A 1 6.20 17.93 15.06
N SER A 2 4.92 17.65 14.88
CA SER A 2 4.03 17.30 15.99
C SER A 2 4.20 15.82 16.34
N ASP A 3 4.02 15.45 17.60
CA ASP A 3 4.13 14.07 18.10
C ASP A 3 3.25 13.09 17.29
N VAL A 4 2.10 13.56 16.82
CA VAL A 4 1.16 12.79 15.99
C VAL A 4 1.76 12.41 14.62
N GLU A 5 2.52 13.31 13.98
CA GLU A 5 3.17 12.99 12.70
C GLU A 5 4.32 11.99 12.89
N GLU A 6 5.04 12.07 14.02
CA GLU A 6 6.10 11.11 14.33
C GLU A 6 5.52 9.70 14.51
N LEU A 7 4.43 9.58 15.27
CA LEU A 7 3.67 8.34 15.42
C LEU A 7 3.17 7.79 14.07
N ARG A 8 2.57 8.65 13.25
CA ARG A 8 2.09 8.26 11.91
C ARG A 8 3.23 7.76 11.02
N SER A 9 4.42 8.35 11.14
CA SER A 9 5.59 7.98 10.34
C SER A 9 6.29 6.72 10.83
N GLY A 10 6.23 6.43 12.14
CA GLY A 10 6.95 5.35 12.78
C GLY A 10 6.23 4.00 12.77
N VAL A 11 4.91 3.98 12.64
CA VAL A 11 4.10 2.75 12.67
C VAL A 11 3.43 2.49 11.33
N LEU A 12 3.69 1.31 10.75
CA LEU A 12 3.05 0.87 9.51
C LEU A 12 1.70 0.20 9.81
N CYS A 13 0.73 0.34 8.90
CA CYS A 13 -0.57 -0.33 8.99
C CYS A 13 -0.45 -1.87 9.12
N ALA A 14 0.62 -2.45 8.56
CA ALA A 14 0.91 -3.87 8.68
C ALA A 14 1.11 -4.33 10.13
N ALA A 15 1.74 -3.52 10.98
CA ALA A 15 1.93 -3.84 12.40
C ALA A 15 0.59 -3.95 13.15
N VAL A 16 -0.33 -3.00 12.89
CA VAL A 16 -1.69 -3.00 13.45
C VAL A 16 -2.45 -4.25 13.00
N LEU A 17 -2.41 -4.56 11.70
CA LEU A 17 -3.10 -5.71 11.12
C LEU A 17 -2.58 -7.05 11.65
N GLU A 18 -1.26 -7.20 11.76
CA GLU A 18 -0.65 -8.40 12.34
C GLU A 18 -1.10 -8.60 13.80
N ARG A 19 -1.14 -7.54 14.61
CA ARG A 19 -1.62 -7.60 16.00
C ARG A 19 -3.11 -7.94 16.08
N ALA A 20 -3.91 -7.46 15.12
CA ALA A 20 -5.32 -7.78 14.98
C ALA A 20 -5.58 -9.20 14.41
N GLY A 21 -4.53 -9.99 14.15
CA GLY A 21 -4.64 -11.37 13.69
C GLY A 21 -4.84 -11.53 12.19
N PHE A 22 -4.61 -10.48 11.40
CA PHE A 22 -4.60 -10.60 9.95
C PHE A 22 -3.28 -11.21 9.46
N ALA A 23 -3.38 -12.03 8.42
CA ALA A 23 -2.23 -12.59 7.71
C ALA A 23 -2.14 -12.04 6.30
N VAL A 24 -0.92 -11.91 5.77
CA VAL A 24 -0.71 -11.48 4.38
C VAL A 24 -1.13 -12.58 3.41
N ASP A 25 -2.02 -12.22 2.48
CA ASP A 25 -2.32 -13.03 1.30
C ASP A 25 -1.23 -12.79 0.25
N GLN A 26 -0.16 -13.58 0.32
CA GLN A 26 1.00 -13.42 -0.58
C GLN A 26 0.66 -13.63 -2.05
N LYS A 27 -0.36 -14.46 -2.35
CA LYS A 27 -0.74 -14.80 -3.73
C LYS A 27 -1.47 -13.64 -4.40
N GLU A 28 -2.32 -12.96 -3.63
CA GLU A 28 -3.15 -11.86 -4.12
C GLU A 28 -2.53 -10.48 -3.88
N SER A 29 -1.41 -10.41 -3.17
CA SER A 29 -0.67 -9.18 -2.93
C SER A 29 0.19 -8.78 -4.14
N THR A 30 0.37 -7.47 -4.30
CA THR A 30 1.29 -6.89 -5.27
C THR A 30 2.32 -6.02 -4.56
N ARG A 31 3.36 -5.61 -5.30
CA ARG A 31 4.40 -4.72 -4.77
C ARG A 31 3.87 -3.38 -4.23
N ARG A 32 2.75 -2.87 -4.76
CA ARG A 32 2.19 -1.55 -4.38
C ARG A 32 0.96 -1.65 -3.47
N ALA A 33 0.41 -2.85 -3.32
CA ALA A 33 -0.81 -3.10 -2.56
C ALA A 33 -0.70 -4.48 -1.91
N VAL A 34 -0.53 -4.52 -0.59
CA VAL A 34 -0.43 -5.75 0.18
C VAL A 34 -1.81 -6.07 0.76
N LYS A 35 -2.32 -7.27 0.48
CA LYS A 35 -3.63 -7.71 0.94
C LYS A 35 -3.45 -8.52 2.23
N PHE A 36 -4.20 -8.13 3.24
CA PHE A 36 -4.29 -8.80 4.54
C PHE A 36 -5.66 -9.45 4.68
N ARG A 37 -5.72 -10.65 5.24
CA ARG A 37 -6.98 -11.38 5.46
C ARG A 37 -7.09 -11.90 6.88
N ARG A 38 -8.34 -11.91 7.38
CA ARG A 38 -8.75 -12.58 8.62
C ARG A 38 -10.13 -13.19 8.41
N GLY A 39 -10.20 -14.51 8.20
CA GLY A 39 -11.45 -15.16 7.80
C GLY A 39 -11.98 -14.59 6.47
N ALA A 40 -13.17 -13.98 6.50
CA ALA A 40 -13.79 -13.33 5.35
C ALA A 40 -13.39 -11.85 5.17
N GLU A 41 -12.73 -11.25 6.16
CA GLU A 41 -12.30 -9.85 6.13
C GLU A 41 -11.06 -9.68 5.27
N ILE A 42 -10.98 -8.53 4.59
CA ILE A 42 -9.84 -8.15 3.76
C ILE A 42 -9.51 -6.66 3.99
N ILE A 43 -8.24 -6.36 4.21
CA ILE A 43 -7.73 -4.99 4.26
C ILE A 43 -6.57 -4.87 3.28
N ILE A 44 -6.55 -3.82 2.47
CA ILE A 44 -5.50 -3.60 1.48
C ILE A 44 -4.64 -2.42 1.92
N VAL A 45 -3.36 -2.68 2.16
CA VAL A 45 -2.38 -1.67 2.55
C VAL A 45 -1.63 -1.16 1.32
N ILE A 46 -1.57 0.16 1.19
CA ILE A 46 -0.99 0.91 0.08
C ILE A 46 -0.07 2.02 0.61
N HIS A 47 0.46 2.86 -0.29
CA HIS A 47 1.32 4.01 0.07
C HIS A 47 2.47 3.61 1.02
N GLU A 48 3.21 2.57 0.65
CA GLU A 48 4.39 2.10 1.39
C GLU A 48 4.09 1.68 2.84
N GLY A 49 2.85 1.25 3.11
CA GLY A 49 2.43 0.83 4.45
C GLY A 49 1.75 1.90 5.27
N LYS A 50 1.65 3.13 4.75
CA LYS A 50 1.09 4.28 5.47
C LYS A 50 -0.39 4.48 5.26
N GLY A 51 -0.97 3.88 4.23
CA GLY A 51 -2.39 3.99 3.92
C GLY A 51 -3.05 2.64 3.77
N TRP A 52 -4.35 2.57 4.01
CA TRP A 52 -5.13 1.36 3.84
C TRP A 52 -6.55 1.67 3.36
N PHE A 53 -7.24 0.64 2.86
CA PHE A 53 -8.69 0.65 2.65
C PHE A 53 -9.28 -0.76 2.76
N ASP A 54 -10.56 -0.83 3.11
CA ASP A 54 -11.39 -2.04 3.05
C ASP A 54 -12.12 -2.07 1.69
N PRO A 55 -11.88 -3.07 0.82
CA PRO A 55 -12.56 -3.17 -0.47
C PRO A 55 -14.06 -3.54 -0.36
N LEU A 56 -14.54 -3.93 0.81
CA LEU A 56 -15.94 -4.29 1.06
C LEU A 56 -16.75 -3.14 1.67
N SER A 57 -16.12 -2.00 1.96
CA SER A 57 -16.77 -0.79 2.48
C SER A 57 -16.11 0.49 1.94
N GLU A 58 -16.50 1.66 2.45
CA GLU A 58 -15.84 2.93 2.13
C GLU A 58 -14.71 3.27 3.11
N ALA A 59 -14.42 2.39 4.08
CA ALA A 59 -13.43 2.62 5.12
C ALA A 59 -12.01 2.66 4.54
N LYS A 60 -11.26 3.70 4.90
CA LYS A 60 -9.90 3.95 4.45
C LYS A 60 -9.24 5.00 5.34
N GLY A 61 -7.92 5.08 5.27
CA GLY A 61 -7.20 6.16 5.92
C GLY A 61 -5.76 5.81 6.22
N ASP A 62 -5.26 6.43 7.28
CA ASP A 62 -3.94 6.18 7.86
C ASP A 62 -4.02 5.16 9.01
N VAL A 63 -2.91 4.98 9.71
CA VAL A 63 -2.77 4.02 10.81
C VAL A 63 -3.75 4.29 11.97
N PHE A 64 -4.14 5.54 12.22
CA PHE A 64 -5.09 5.86 13.29
C PHE A 64 -6.51 5.46 12.90
N HIS A 65 -6.94 5.84 11.69
CA HIS A 65 -8.24 5.42 11.17
C HIS A 65 -8.35 3.88 11.10
N LEU A 66 -7.23 3.18 10.88
CA LEU A 66 -7.20 1.72 10.91
C LEU A 66 -7.54 1.17 12.29
N VAL A 67 -6.94 1.73 13.34
CA VAL A 67 -7.21 1.32 14.72
C VAL A 67 -8.66 1.64 15.11
N GLU A 68 -9.14 2.86 14.79
CA GLU A 68 -10.54 3.22 15.00
C GLU A 68 -11.49 2.22 14.31
N HIS A 69 -11.16 1.82 13.07
CA HIS A 69 -11.97 0.87 12.31
C HIS A 69 -11.96 -0.55 12.89
N LEU A 70 -10.79 -1.06 13.29
CA LEU A 70 -10.65 -2.45 13.79
C LEU A 70 -11.12 -2.63 15.22
N GLU A 71 -10.97 -1.60 16.06
CA GLU A 71 -11.24 -1.68 17.50
C GLU A 71 -12.50 -0.90 17.91
N GLY A 72 -13.08 -0.10 17.03
CA GLY A 72 -14.29 0.70 17.32
C GLY A 72 -14.04 1.85 18.30
N VAL A 73 -12.78 2.26 18.46
CA VAL A 73 -12.34 3.30 19.40
C VAL A 73 -12.31 4.68 18.76
N ARG A 74 -12.20 5.73 19.60
CA ARG A 74 -12.03 7.11 19.13
C ARG A 74 -10.56 7.43 18.86
N PHE A 75 -10.30 8.45 18.06
CA PHE A 75 -8.95 8.91 17.70
C PHE A 75 -7.98 9.06 18.89
N VAL A 76 -8.45 9.59 20.02
CA VAL A 76 -7.60 9.77 21.21
C VAL A 76 -7.13 8.44 21.77
N GLU A 77 -7.98 7.42 21.79
CA GLU A 77 -7.62 6.07 22.20
C GLU A 77 -6.73 5.42 21.13
N ALA A 78 -7.01 5.65 19.85
CA ALA A 78 -6.18 5.16 18.75
C ALA A 78 -4.72 5.66 18.84
N LEU A 79 -4.47 6.87 19.35
CA LEU A 79 -3.12 7.38 19.60
C LEU A 79 -2.34 6.47 20.56
N ASP A 80 -2.96 6.09 21.68
CA ASP A 80 -2.33 5.23 22.69
C ASP A 80 -2.05 3.83 22.13
N HIS A 81 -2.97 3.28 21.33
CA HIS A 81 -2.79 1.98 20.68
C HIS A 81 -1.64 2.00 19.68
N VAL A 82 -1.51 3.08 18.88
CA VAL A 82 -0.40 3.26 17.94
C VAL A 82 0.92 3.52 18.67
N ALA A 83 0.93 4.31 19.75
CA ALA A 83 2.12 4.55 20.55
C ALA A 83 2.69 3.26 21.15
N ASN A 84 1.82 2.33 21.57
CA ASN A 84 2.21 0.99 22.04
C ASN A 84 2.81 0.09 20.96
N LEU A 85 2.74 0.48 19.68
CA LEU A 85 3.32 -0.24 18.54
C LEU A 85 4.64 0.36 18.06
N ILE A 86 5.13 1.44 18.66
CA ILE A 86 6.44 2.00 18.33
C ILE A 86 7.52 0.93 18.60
N GLY A 87 8.35 0.67 17.60
CA GLY A 87 9.39 -0.37 17.67
C GLY A 87 8.90 -1.78 17.32
N PHE A 88 7.59 -1.96 17.06
CA PHE A 88 7.09 -3.22 16.52
C PHE A 88 7.49 -3.35 15.05
N VAL A 89 8.35 -4.33 14.76
CA VAL A 89 8.71 -4.67 13.38
C VAL A 89 7.75 -5.75 12.89
N SER A 90 6.84 -5.35 12.00
CA SER A 90 5.95 -6.25 11.24
C SER A 90 6.77 -7.38 10.62
N ARG A 91 6.30 -8.63 10.76
CA ARG A 91 6.90 -9.81 10.10
C ARG A 91 6.88 -9.70 8.59
N TYR A 92 5.93 -8.92 8.07
CA TYR A 92 5.86 -8.52 6.68
C TYR A 92 6.26 -7.05 6.56
N PRO A 93 7.56 -6.72 6.68
CA PRO A 93 8.01 -5.35 6.45
C PRO A 93 7.61 -5.02 5.01
N ILE A 94 6.65 -4.11 4.85
CA ILE A 94 6.27 -3.62 3.54
C ILE A 94 7.54 -2.97 3.01
N LEU A 95 8.16 -3.61 2.02
CA LEU A 95 9.42 -3.18 1.44
C LEU A 95 9.26 -1.74 0.95
N MET A 96 9.66 -0.79 1.79
CA MET A 96 9.87 0.61 1.46
C MET A 96 10.99 0.62 0.43
N ARG A 97 10.64 0.49 -0.84
CA ARG A 97 11.65 0.50 -1.88
C ARG A 97 12.15 1.93 -1.99
N ALA A 98 13.47 2.12 -1.88
CA ALA A 98 14.10 3.34 -2.35
C ALA A 98 13.59 3.63 -3.78
N PRO A 99 13.26 4.90 -4.10
CA PRO A 99 12.73 5.26 -5.41
C PRO A 99 13.63 4.67 -6.48
N GLN A 100 13.05 3.84 -7.34
CA GLN A 100 13.78 3.25 -8.45
C GLN A 100 14.36 4.42 -9.25
N LYS A 101 15.69 4.48 -9.39
CA LYS A 101 16.32 5.43 -10.31
C LYS A 101 15.65 5.20 -11.66
N HIS A 102 14.76 6.11 -12.05
CA HIS A 102 14.23 6.13 -13.40
C HIS A 102 15.47 6.23 -14.30
N HIS A 103 15.76 5.18 -15.07
CA HIS A 103 16.57 5.38 -16.26
C HIS A 103 15.85 6.48 -17.04
N PRO A 104 16.55 7.53 -17.53
CA PRO A 104 15.89 8.60 -18.26
C PRO A 104 15.06 7.96 -19.37
N ASP A 105 13.73 8.09 -19.24
CA ASP A 105 12.81 7.61 -20.25
C ASP A 105 13.23 8.31 -21.55
N ARG A 106 13.59 7.52 -22.56
CA ARG A 106 13.76 8.04 -23.92
C ARG A 106 12.54 8.91 -24.23
N SER A 107 12.76 10.07 -24.83
CA SER A 107 11.68 10.98 -25.20
C SER A 107 10.58 10.21 -25.94
N VAL A 108 9.33 10.64 -25.80
CA VAL A 108 8.20 10.02 -26.52
C VAL A 108 8.53 9.86 -28.01
N SER A 109 9.18 10.87 -28.61
CA SER A 109 9.69 10.87 -29.97
C SER A 109 10.67 9.73 -30.27
N GLU A 110 11.68 9.51 -29.43
CA GLU A 110 12.67 8.42 -29.60
C GLU A 110 12.03 7.04 -29.49
N ARG A 111 11.09 6.85 -28.56
CA ARG A 111 10.34 5.59 -28.44
C ARG A 111 9.45 5.32 -29.65
N TRP A 112 8.85 6.36 -30.22
CA TRP A 112 8.05 6.25 -31.43
C TRP A 112 8.90 5.89 -32.65
N ARG A 113 10.09 6.50 -32.81
CA ARG A 113 11.01 6.19 -33.92
C ARG A 113 11.62 4.79 -33.86
N SER A 114 11.85 4.27 -32.66
CA SER A 114 12.43 2.94 -32.45
C SER A 114 11.39 1.82 -32.46
N ARG A 115 10.10 2.15 -32.58
CA ARG A 115 9.02 1.16 -32.73
C ARG A 115 9.15 0.47 -34.09
N ARG A 116 9.02 -0.85 -34.12
CA ARG A 116 8.88 -1.61 -35.38
C ARG A 116 7.65 -1.13 -36.12
N GLN A 117 7.81 -0.78 -37.40
CA GLN A 117 6.67 -0.42 -38.24
C GLN A 117 5.73 -1.62 -38.38
N PRO A 118 4.39 -1.42 -38.41
CA PRO A 118 3.46 -2.47 -38.74
C PRO A 118 3.81 -3.05 -40.12
N GLY A 119 3.90 -4.38 -40.21
CA GLY A 119 4.14 -5.04 -41.50
C GLY A 119 2.95 -4.86 -42.43
N ARG A 120 3.22 -4.70 -43.74
CA ARG A 120 2.18 -4.79 -44.78
C ARG A 120 1.48 -6.14 -44.65
N GLY A 121 0.17 -6.14 -44.40
CA GLY A 121 -0.65 -7.34 -44.18
C GLY A 121 -1.11 -7.58 -42.74
N SER A 122 -0.70 -6.75 -41.77
CA SER A 122 -1.31 -6.78 -40.43
C SER A 122 -2.69 -6.11 -40.45
N MET A 123 -3.65 -6.59 -39.64
CA MET A 123 -5.00 -6.01 -39.51
C MET A 123 -4.98 -4.51 -39.14
N SER A 124 -3.87 -4.02 -38.59
CA SER A 124 -3.66 -2.62 -38.22
C SER A 124 -3.23 -1.71 -39.40
N TRP A 125 -3.03 -2.24 -40.62
CA TRP A 125 -2.62 -1.47 -41.80
C TRP A 125 -3.79 -0.99 -42.68
N SER A 126 -5.01 -1.49 -42.45
CA SER A 126 -6.18 -1.15 -43.26
C SER A 126 -7.18 -0.31 -42.47
N TYR A 127 -6.88 0.98 -42.34
CA TYR A 127 -7.86 2.04 -42.05
C TYR A 127 -7.41 3.34 -42.71
#